data_AF-A0A8T6W706-F1
#
_entry.id   AF-A0A8T6W706-F1
#
_cell.length_a   1.000
_cell.length_b   1.000
_cell.length_c   1.000
_cell.angle_alpha   90.00
_cell.angle_beta   90.00
_cell.angle_gamma   90.00
#
_symmetry.space_group_name_H-M   'P 1'
#
loop_
_entity.id
_entity.type
_entity.pdbx_description
1 polymer ?
#
loop_
_entity_poly.entity_id
_entity_poly.type
_entity_poly.pdbx_seq_one_letter_code
_entity_poly.pdbx_strand_id
1 'polypeptide(L)'
;MVRRGFGLSGRSNVVYVGRKPPMSYVMAVITSFTRSNTGEVTLKARGRAITTAVDAAEITRHRFMKDVNIGSIKIGTEELQQEEGGTRNVSTMEIRLTRAPVEREAGRGGEKIEPTISESKKLISIEGIGSKRAEKLKVHGVNSVQDLANCDPKGLSEKLEISEKRVSKWIDEAEKLSNNK
;
A
#
# COMPACT_ATOMS: atom_id res chain seq x y z
N MET A 1 -26.79 10.76 31.22
CA MET A 1 -26.74 9.61 30.29
C MET A 1 -26.72 10.13 28.86
N VAL A 2 -25.55 10.29 28.24
CA VAL A 2 -25.40 10.47 26.78
C VAL A 2 -24.23 9.59 26.34
N ARG A 3 -24.56 8.33 26.01
CA ARG A 3 -23.71 7.46 25.22
C ARG A 3 -23.86 7.87 23.76
N ARG A 4 -22.78 8.29 23.10
CA ARG A 4 -22.71 8.28 21.63
C ARG A 4 -21.31 7.87 21.15
N GLY A 5 -21.21 6.56 20.90
CA GLY A 5 -20.59 5.98 19.72
C GLY A 5 -19.13 6.34 19.41
N PHE A 6 -18.18 5.72 20.11
CA PHE A 6 -16.95 5.30 19.45
C PHE A 6 -17.29 4.09 18.58
N GLY A 7 -17.52 4.33 17.29
CA GLY A 7 -17.62 3.26 16.30
C GLY A 7 -16.30 2.50 16.25
N LEU A 8 -16.31 1.26 16.73
CA LEU A 8 -15.29 0.27 16.47
C LEU A 8 -15.59 -0.36 15.10
N SER A 9 -14.79 -0.06 14.10
CA SER A 9 -14.68 -0.89 12.91
C SER A 9 -13.25 -0.83 12.37
N GLY A 10 -12.65 -2.00 12.20
CA GLY A 10 -11.30 -2.19 11.64
C GLY A 10 -10.20 -2.19 12.70
N ARG A 11 -9.25 -3.13 12.58
CA ARG A 11 -8.03 -3.22 13.41
C ARG A 11 -7.42 -1.82 13.54
N SER A 12 -7.46 -1.24 14.73
CA SER A 12 -7.15 0.18 14.94
C SER A 12 -5.71 0.46 14.53
N ASN A 13 -5.52 1.26 13.48
CA ASN A 13 -4.19 1.66 13.03
C ASN A 13 -3.68 2.84 13.88
N VAL A 14 -3.57 2.59 15.19
CA VAL A 14 -3.24 3.59 16.21
C VAL A 14 -1.85 3.31 16.76
N VAL A 15 -1.02 4.35 16.80
CA VAL A 15 0.33 4.33 17.37
C VAL A 15 0.33 5.23 18.60
N TYR A 16 0.53 4.63 19.78
CA TYR A 16 0.64 5.38 21.04
C TYR A 16 2.08 5.88 21.23
N VAL A 17 2.23 7.19 21.41
CA VAL A 17 3.51 7.87 21.58
C VAL A 17 3.78 8.10 23.07
N GLY A 18 4.99 7.76 23.48
CA GLY A 18 5.45 7.80 24.87
C GLY A 18 6.89 8.30 24.95
N ARG A 19 7.73 7.60 25.71
CA ARG A 19 9.11 8.04 26.03
C ARG A 19 10.20 7.55 25.07
N LYS A 20 9.88 6.77 24.04
CA LYS A 20 10.90 6.29 23.08
C LYS A 20 11.35 7.46 22.17
N PRO A 21 12.53 7.37 21.54
CA PRO A 21 12.96 8.38 20.56
C PRO A 21 11.97 8.48 19.38
N PRO A 22 11.85 9.66 18.72
CA PRO A 22 10.91 9.87 17.61
C PRO A 22 11.00 8.81 16.50
N MET A 23 12.20 8.37 16.15
CA MET A 23 12.43 7.38 15.09
C MET A 23 11.76 6.02 15.34
N SER A 24 11.62 5.61 16.61
CA SER A 24 10.88 4.37 16.92
C SER A 24 9.41 4.46 16.51
N TYR A 25 8.81 5.65 16.65
CA TYR A 25 7.43 5.89 16.24
C TYR A 25 7.30 6.08 14.73
N VAL A 26 8.28 6.73 14.08
CA VAL A 26 8.35 6.80 12.60
C VAL A 26 8.32 5.41 11.99
N MET A 27 9.12 4.47 12.50
CA MET A 27 9.13 3.08 12.01
C MET A 27 7.79 2.38 12.24
N ALA A 28 7.13 2.62 13.37
CA ALA A 28 5.80 2.07 13.64
C ALA A 28 4.77 2.59 12.63
N VAL A 29 4.79 3.89 12.32
CA VAL A 29 3.91 4.53 11.33
C VAL A 29 4.13 3.94 9.93
N ILE A 30 5.39 3.81 9.49
CA ILE A 30 5.72 3.20 8.19
C ILE A 30 5.23 1.76 8.13
N THR A 31 5.52 0.96 9.17
CA THR A 31 5.09 -0.44 9.26
C THR A 31 3.56 -0.55 9.21
N SER A 32 2.87 0.35 9.90
CA SER A 32 1.41 0.45 9.90
C SER A 32 0.84 0.71 8.50
N PHE A 33 1.38 1.68 7.76
CA PHE A 33 0.97 1.93 6.37
C PHE A 33 1.29 0.78 5.41
N THR A 34 2.34 0.00 5.68
CA THR A 34 2.72 -1.16 4.84
C THR A 34 1.89 -2.40 5.16
N ARG A 35 1.60 -2.66 6.44
CA ARG A 35 0.89 -3.88 6.89
C ARG A 35 -0.63 -3.77 6.74
N SER A 36 -1.18 -2.58 6.91
CA SER A 36 -2.61 -2.35 6.76
C SER A 36 -2.88 -1.80 5.35
N ASN A 37 -3.86 -2.35 4.65
CA ASN A 37 -4.39 -1.73 3.43
C ASN A 37 -5.27 -0.50 3.77
N THR A 38 -5.01 0.14 4.92
CA THR A 38 -5.73 1.32 5.37
C THR A 38 -4.89 2.54 4.98
N GLY A 39 -5.53 3.52 4.36
CA GLY A 39 -4.88 4.78 3.97
C GLY A 39 -4.61 5.73 5.14
N GLU A 40 -4.65 5.25 6.40
CA GLU A 40 -4.57 6.12 7.56
C GLU A 40 -3.87 5.48 8.76
N VAL A 41 -3.14 6.31 9.52
CA VAL A 41 -2.52 5.97 10.81
C VAL A 41 -2.82 7.09 11.79
N THR A 42 -3.21 6.77 13.03
CA THR A 42 -3.43 7.79 14.07
C THR A 42 -2.35 7.72 15.15
N LEU A 43 -1.58 8.78 15.32
CA LEU A 43 -0.69 8.96 16.45
C LEU A 43 -1.50 9.52 17.63
N LYS A 44 -1.42 8.88 18.80
CA LYS A 44 -2.02 9.38 20.05
C LYS A 44 -0.97 9.64 21.10
N ALA A 45 -1.00 10.81 21.71
CA ALA A 45 -0.02 11.24 22.70
C ALA A 45 -0.67 12.04 23.83
N ARG A 46 0.02 12.10 24.97
CA ARG A 46 -0.40 12.89 26.13
C ARG A 46 0.78 13.56 26.82
N GLY A 47 0.54 14.74 27.37
CA GLY A 47 1.54 15.54 28.09
C GLY A 47 2.82 15.75 27.28
N ARG A 48 3.98 15.48 27.89
CA ARG A 48 5.29 15.68 27.27
C ARG A 48 5.53 14.88 25.99
N ALA A 49 4.79 13.78 25.77
CA ALA A 49 4.93 12.96 24.57
C ALA A 49 4.32 13.62 23.32
N ILE A 50 3.56 14.72 23.47
CA ILE A 50 2.96 15.46 22.35
C ILE A 50 4.06 15.96 21.40
N THR A 51 5.15 16.51 21.92
CA THR A 51 6.29 16.96 21.10
C THR A 51 6.83 15.82 20.24
N THR A 52 7.05 14.65 20.84
CA THR A 52 7.53 13.46 20.11
C THR A 52 6.55 12.97 19.06
N ALA A 53 5.24 13.14 19.26
CA ALA A 53 4.23 12.76 18.27
C ALA A 53 4.24 13.70 17.07
N VAL A 54 4.40 15.01 17.32
CA VAL A 54 4.58 16.01 16.26
C VAL A 54 5.88 15.73 15.50
N ASP A 55 6.99 15.49 16.20
CA ASP A 55 8.27 15.14 15.56
C ASP A 55 8.14 13.89 14.69
N ALA A 56 7.50 12.84 15.20
CA ALA A 56 7.30 11.61 14.45
C ALA A 56 6.45 11.84 13.19
N ALA A 57 5.36 12.63 13.30
CA ALA A 57 4.52 12.98 12.16
C ALA A 57 5.29 13.77 11.08
N GLU A 58 6.01 14.80 11.49
CA GLU A 58 6.80 15.67 10.61
C GLU A 58 7.95 14.91 9.93
N ILE A 59 8.71 14.13 10.70
CA ILE A 59 9.80 13.30 10.15
C ILE A 59 9.24 12.32 9.13
N THR A 60 8.11 11.68 9.43
CA THR A 60 7.49 10.71 8.52
C THR A 60 7.15 11.38 7.19
N ARG A 61 6.38 12.47 7.17
CA ARG A 61 5.94 13.12 5.91
C ARG A 61 7.07 13.80 5.14
N HIS A 62 8.06 14.36 5.82
CA HIS A 62 9.11 15.12 5.14
C HIS A 62 10.30 14.27 4.71
N ARG A 63 10.68 13.25 5.49
CA ARG A 63 11.90 12.47 5.24
C ARG A 63 11.62 11.11 4.58
N PHE A 64 10.51 10.45 4.91
CA PHE A 64 10.32 9.04 4.55
C PHE A 64 9.15 8.78 3.59
N MET A 65 8.01 9.42 3.80
CA MET A 65 6.78 9.17 3.04
C MET A 65 6.17 10.51 2.60
N LYS A 66 6.68 11.07 1.50
CA LYS A 66 6.29 12.41 0.99
C LYS A 66 4.82 12.51 0.54
N ASP A 67 4.15 11.38 0.40
CA ASP A 67 2.74 11.24 0.04
C ASP A 67 1.81 11.08 1.25
N VAL A 68 2.36 11.10 2.47
CA VAL A 68 1.59 11.15 3.71
C VAL A 68 1.27 12.61 4.06
N ASN A 69 -0.02 12.88 4.25
CA ASN A 69 -0.56 14.17 4.64
C ASN A 69 -1.11 14.12 6.08
N ILE A 70 -1.22 15.31 6.70
CA ILE A 70 -1.94 15.47 7.96
C ILE A 70 -3.42 15.59 7.62
N GLY A 71 -4.23 14.60 8.00
CA GLY A 71 -5.68 14.62 7.77
C GLY A 71 -6.43 15.43 8.82
N SER A 72 -6.22 15.13 10.11
CA SER A 72 -6.85 15.87 11.20
C SER A 72 -5.99 15.86 12.45
N ILE A 73 -5.99 16.97 13.19
CA ILE A 73 -5.39 17.07 14.52
C ILE A 73 -6.51 17.35 15.52
N LYS A 74 -6.59 16.53 16.57
CA LYS A 74 -7.49 16.75 17.71
C LYS A 74 -6.65 16.97 18.95
N ILE A 75 -7.04 17.94 19.76
CA ILE A 75 -6.44 18.19 21.08
C ILE A 75 -7.53 18.08 22.14
N GLY A 76 -7.13 17.74 23.35
CA GLY A 76 -8.04 17.65 24.48
C GLY A 76 -7.32 17.65 25.80
N THR A 77 -8.08 17.30 26.83
CA THR A 77 -7.60 17.13 28.19
C THR A 77 -8.24 15.85 28.74
N GLU A 78 -7.43 14.97 29.32
CA GLU A 78 -7.89 13.80 30.05
C GLU A 78 -7.54 13.95 31.54
N GLU A 79 -8.47 13.56 32.41
CA GLU A 79 -8.23 13.44 33.84
C GLU A 79 -7.58 12.09 34.15
N LEU A 80 -6.38 12.12 34.72
CA LEU A 80 -5.68 10.93 35.19
C LEU A 80 -5.72 10.88 36.71
N GLN A 81 -6.03 9.72 37.27
CA GLN A 81 -5.89 9.50 38.71
C GLN A 81 -4.41 9.47 39.10
N GLN A 82 -4.08 10.14 40.19
CA GLN A 82 -2.75 10.10 40.79
C GLN A 82 -2.65 8.98 41.82
N GLU A 83 -1.44 8.44 42.01
CA GLU A 83 -1.18 7.38 43.00
C GLU A 83 -1.40 7.86 44.45
N GLU A 84 -1.15 9.14 44.74
CA GLU A 84 -1.40 9.77 46.05
C GLU A 84 -2.86 10.23 46.26
N GLY A 85 -3.77 9.88 45.34
CA GLY A 85 -5.14 10.36 45.33
C GLY A 85 -5.32 11.69 44.59
N GLY A 86 -6.55 11.95 44.15
CA GLY A 86 -6.90 13.10 43.31
C GLY A 86 -6.72 12.86 41.81
N THR A 87 -7.15 13.83 41.00
CA THR A 87 -7.03 13.80 39.53
C THR A 87 -6.08 14.88 39.03
N ARG A 88 -5.43 14.58 37.89
CA ARG A 88 -4.59 15.51 37.16
C ARG A 88 -5.10 15.63 35.74
N ASN A 89 -5.33 16.86 35.30
CA ASN A 89 -5.55 17.18 33.90
C ASN A 89 -4.26 17.01 33.10
N VAL A 90 -4.32 16.22 32.03
CA VAL A 90 -3.22 16.00 31.10
C VAL A 90 -3.70 16.29 29.69
N SER A 91 -3.01 17.19 29.00
CA SER A 91 -3.29 17.50 27.61
C SER A 91 -3.10 16.26 26.73
N THR A 92 -3.99 16.06 25.77
CA THR A 92 -3.94 14.97 24.80
C THR A 92 -3.89 15.50 23.38
N MET A 93 -3.32 14.72 22.48
CA MET A 93 -3.30 14.99 21.05
C MET A 93 -3.51 13.71 20.25
N GLU A 94 -4.32 13.81 19.20
CA GLU A 94 -4.46 12.80 18.15
C GLU A 94 -4.08 13.43 16.81
N ILE A 95 -3.09 12.86 16.12
CA ILE A 95 -2.68 13.26 14.77
C ILE A 95 -3.04 12.12 13.82
N ARG A 96 -4.02 12.35 12.96
CA ARG A 96 -4.38 11.41 11.89
C ARG A 96 -3.55 11.71 10.67
N LEU A 97 -2.63 10.80 10.35
CA LEU A 97 -1.88 10.75 9.12
C LEU A 97 -2.71 10.02 8.08
N THR A 98 -2.87 10.62 6.91
CA THR A 98 -3.60 10.05 5.79
C THR A 98 -2.70 10.01 4.58
N ARG A 99 -2.67 8.86 3.92
CA ARG A 99 -2.14 8.73 2.58
C ARG A 99 -3.36 8.67 1.67
N ALA A 100 -3.33 9.36 0.53
CA ALA A 100 -4.35 9.11 -0.49
C ALA A 100 -4.41 7.58 -0.70
N PRO A 101 -5.59 6.97 -0.87
CA PRO A 101 -5.63 5.65 -1.45
C PRO A 101 -4.78 5.78 -2.70
N VAL A 102 -3.69 5.04 -2.76
CA VAL A 102 -3.13 4.74 -4.06
C VAL A 102 -4.29 4.01 -4.70
N GLU A 103 -5.06 4.68 -5.55
CA GLU A 103 -5.76 3.99 -6.61
C GLU A 103 -4.67 3.12 -7.20
N ARG A 104 -4.74 1.83 -6.90
CA ARG A 104 -3.85 0.90 -7.53
C ARG A 104 -4.33 0.86 -8.97
N GLU A 105 -3.90 1.83 -9.76
CA GLU A 105 -3.29 1.44 -11.01
C GLU A 105 -2.21 0.44 -10.60
N ALA A 106 -2.47 -0.83 -10.93
CA ALA A 106 -1.52 -1.88 -10.71
C ALA A 106 -0.23 -1.52 -11.47
N GLY A 107 0.76 -0.98 -10.75
CA GLY A 107 2.13 -0.89 -11.23
C GLY A 107 2.83 0.44 -10.97
N ARG A 108 3.76 0.44 -10.01
CA ARG A 108 5.19 0.22 -10.30
C ARG A 108 5.98 0.25 -8.99
N GLY A 109 6.26 -0.95 -8.47
CA GLY A 109 7.33 -1.17 -7.51
C GLY A 109 8.58 -1.66 -8.23
N GLY A 110 9.73 -1.09 -7.90
CA GLY A 110 11.02 -1.77 -7.84
C GLY A 110 11.57 -1.46 -6.44
N GLU A 111 12.08 -2.41 -5.64
CA GLU A 111 13.00 -3.47 -6.02
C GLU A 111 12.77 -4.78 -5.24
N LYS A 112 12.99 -5.88 -5.98
CA LYS A 112 13.38 -7.25 -5.58
C LYS A 112 12.35 -8.08 -4.81
N ILE A 113 11.50 -8.77 -5.59
CA ILE A 113 10.98 -10.08 -5.22
C ILE A 113 11.45 -11.04 -6.32
N GLU A 114 12.15 -12.08 -5.91
CA GLU A 114 12.51 -13.23 -6.73
C GLU A 114 11.26 -13.74 -7.49
N PRO A 115 11.39 -14.13 -8.77
CA PRO A 115 10.22 -14.47 -9.57
C PRO A 115 9.51 -15.66 -8.95
N THR A 116 8.23 -15.50 -8.59
CA THR A 116 7.34 -16.63 -8.34
C THR A 116 7.23 -17.42 -9.65
N ILE A 117 7.91 -18.56 -9.68
CA ILE A 117 8.12 -19.49 -10.80
C ILE A 117 6.80 -19.94 -11.50
N SER A 118 5.63 -19.65 -10.92
CA SER A 118 4.31 -20.15 -11.34
C SER A 118 3.68 -19.41 -12.53
N GLU A 119 3.84 -18.09 -12.68
CA GLU A 119 3.15 -17.33 -13.74
C GLU A 119 3.95 -17.23 -15.05
N SER A 120 5.28 -17.13 -14.95
CA SER A 120 6.17 -17.28 -16.11
C SER A 120 6.00 -18.64 -16.79
N LYS A 121 5.73 -19.70 -16.03
CA LYS A 121 5.45 -21.03 -16.59
C LYS A 121 4.20 -21.05 -17.48
N LYS A 122 3.15 -20.29 -17.15
CA LYS A 122 1.90 -20.25 -17.93
C LYS A 122 2.07 -19.51 -19.26
N LEU A 123 2.78 -18.38 -19.26
CA LEU A 123 3.05 -17.63 -20.50
C LEU A 123 3.94 -18.40 -21.48
N ILE A 124 4.92 -19.15 -20.96
CA ILE A 124 5.82 -19.99 -21.78
C ILE A 124 5.10 -21.22 -22.35
N SER A 125 3.91 -21.55 -21.85
CA SER A 125 3.10 -22.66 -22.37
C SER A 125 2.37 -22.33 -23.68
N ILE A 126 2.39 -21.06 -24.12
CA ILE A 126 1.81 -20.63 -25.40
C ILE A 126 2.78 -20.93 -26.53
N GLU A 127 2.29 -21.60 -27.57
CA GLU A 127 3.10 -22.01 -28.70
C GLU A 127 3.76 -20.80 -29.40
N GLY A 128 5.10 -20.78 -29.42
CA GLY A 128 5.89 -19.70 -30.01
C GLY A 128 6.33 -18.57 -29.04
N ILE A 129 5.87 -18.60 -27.78
CA ILE A 129 6.32 -17.67 -26.72
C ILE A 129 7.39 -18.33 -25.87
N GLY A 130 8.66 -18.20 -26.29
CA GLY A 130 9.81 -18.59 -25.47
C GLY A 130 10.10 -17.60 -24.33
N SER A 131 11.02 -17.94 -23.42
CA SER A 131 11.40 -17.12 -22.26
C SER A 131 11.69 -15.65 -22.60
N LYS A 132 12.46 -15.40 -23.65
CA LYS A 132 12.80 -14.03 -24.13
C LYS A 132 11.58 -13.23 -24.59
N ARG A 133 10.58 -13.89 -25.16
CA ARG A 133 9.35 -13.25 -25.63
C ARG A 133 8.35 -13.04 -24.51
N ALA A 134 8.23 -14.00 -23.59
CA ALA A 134 7.48 -13.83 -22.35
C ALA A 134 8.00 -12.64 -21.55
N GLU A 135 9.32 -12.43 -21.53
CA GLU A 135 9.94 -11.26 -20.91
C GLU A 135 9.61 -9.96 -21.65
N LYS A 136 9.72 -9.93 -23.00
CA LYS A 136 9.32 -8.75 -23.79
C LYS A 136 7.84 -8.41 -23.60
N LEU A 137 6.97 -9.41 -23.56
CA LEU A 137 5.53 -9.26 -23.27
C LEU A 137 5.28 -8.60 -21.91
N LYS A 138 5.98 -9.06 -20.87
CA LYS A 138 5.91 -8.47 -19.52
C LYS A 138 6.35 -7.01 -19.51
N VAL A 139 7.44 -6.68 -20.23
CA VAL A 139 7.92 -5.29 -20.35
C VAL A 139 6.85 -4.37 -20.95
N HIS A 140 6.03 -4.88 -21.86
CA HIS A 140 4.93 -4.14 -22.48
C HIS A 140 3.58 -4.30 -21.75
N GLY A 141 3.58 -4.85 -20.54
CA GLY A 141 2.41 -4.90 -19.66
C GLY A 141 1.56 -6.17 -19.78
N VAL A 142 1.99 -7.16 -20.57
CA VAL A 142 1.29 -8.45 -20.70
C VAL A 142 1.91 -9.45 -19.73
N ASN A 143 1.27 -9.62 -18.57
CA ASN A 143 1.81 -10.41 -17.46
C ASN A 143 1.11 -11.77 -17.30
N SER A 144 -0.05 -11.97 -17.93
CA SER A 144 -0.83 -13.20 -17.87
C SER A 144 -1.34 -13.65 -19.25
N VAL A 145 -1.77 -14.91 -19.34
CA VAL A 145 -2.46 -15.45 -20.53
C VAL A 145 -3.74 -14.65 -20.81
N GLN A 146 -4.43 -14.20 -19.78
CA GLN A 146 -5.65 -13.40 -19.90
C GLN A 146 -5.35 -11.99 -20.42
N ASP A 147 -4.23 -11.39 -19.99
CA ASP A 147 -3.79 -10.09 -20.49
C ASP A 147 -3.51 -10.17 -22.00
N LEU A 148 -2.91 -11.29 -22.43
CA LEU A 148 -2.61 -11.52 -23.83
C LEU A 148 -3.88 -11.75 -24.65
N ALA A 149 -4.81 -12.57 -24.17
CA ALA A 149 -6.09 -12.85 -24.83
C ALA A 149 -6.94 -11.59 -25.07
N ASN A 150 -6.86 -10.60 -24.17
CA ASN A 150 -7.63 -9.36 -24.27
C ASN A 150 -6.90 -8.24 -25.03
N CYS A 151 -5.70 -8.49 -25.57
CA CYS A 151 -4.93 -7.47 -26.29
C CYS A 151 -5.38 -7.31 -27.74
N ASP A 152 -5.24 -6.09 -28.26
CA ASP A 152 -5.39 -5.83 -29.68
C ASP A 152 -4.17 -6.34 -30.47
N PRO A 153 -4.35 -7.19 -31.50
CA PRO A 153 -3.23 -7.77 -32.27
C PRO A 153 -2.38 -6.70 -32.95
N LYS A 154 -2.99 -5.62 -33.44
CA LYS A 154 -2.30 -4.56 -34.17
C LYS A 154 -1.41 -3.74 -33.23
N GLY A 155 -1.96 -3.24 -32.13
CA GLY A 155 -1.21 -2.47 -31.13
C GLY A 155 -0.11 -3.28 -30.43
N LEU A 156 -0.32 -4.59 -30.24
CA LEU A 156 0.69 -5.46 -29.63
C LEU A 156 1.81 -5.83 -30.62
N SER A 157 1.49 -5.99 -31.91
CA SER A 157 2.48 -6.27 -32.97
C SER A 157 3.46 -5.11 -33.16
N GLU A 158 2.98 -3.87 -33.15
CA GLU A 158 3.79 -2.65 -33.25
C GLU A 158 4.73 -2.50 -32.07
N LYS A 159 4.24 -2.75 -30.84
CA LYS A 159 5.05 -2.66 -29.62
C LYS A 159 6.14 -3.73 -29.54
N LEU A 160 5.87 -4.93 -30.06
CA LEU A 160 6.78 -6.08 -29.97
C LEU A 160 7.69 -6.23 -31.20
N GLU A 161 7.50 -5.43 -32.24
CA GLU A 161 8.20 -5.50 -33.53
C GLU A 161 8.12 -6.91 -34.15
N ILE A 162 6.93 -7.50 -34.15
CA ILE A 162 6.66 -8.84 -34.70
C ILE A 162 5.46 -8.78 -35.63
N SER A 163 5.30 -9.79 -36.49
CA SER A 163 4.19 -9.82 -37.42
C SER A 163 2.84 -9.98 -36.72
N GLU A 164 1.85 -9.20 -37.13
CA GLU A 164 0.47 -9.26 -36.66
C GLU A 164 -0.11 -10.69 -36.74
N LYS A 165 0.20 -11.43 -37.81
CA LYS A 165 -0.18 -12.84 -37.98
C LYS A 165 0.33 -13.75 -36.86
N ARG A 166 1.49 -13.45 -36.26
CA ARG A 166 2.03 -14.22 -35.13
C ARG A 166 1.36 -13.82 -33.81
N VAL A 167 1.09 -12.52 -33.65
CA VAL A 167 0.38 -12.00 -32.47
C VAL A 167 -1.03 -12.55 -32.40
N SER A 168 -1.76 -12.56 -33.53
CA SER A 168 -3.09 -13.18 -33.63
C SER A 168 -3.07 -14.63 -33.14
N LYS A 169 -2.11 -15.45 -33.60
CA LYS A 169 -1.98 -16.83 -33.15
C LYS A 169 -1.75 -16.96 -31.65
N TRP A 170 -0.99 -16.04 -31.04
CA TRP A 170 -0.76 -16.05 -29.60
C TRP A 170 -2.00 -15.67 -28.79
N ILE A 171 -2.79 -14.73 -29.31
CA ILE A 171 -4.07 -14.31 -28.72
C ILE A 171 -5.08 -15.45 -28.81
N ASP A 172 -5.23 -16.06 -29.99
CA ASP A 172 -6.14 -17.19 -30.20
C ASP A 172 -5.82 -18.37 -29.27
N GLU A 173 -4.53 -18.66 -29.08
CA GLU A 173 -4.09 -19.74 -28.20
C GLU A 173 -4.25 -19.38 -26.72
N ALA A 174 -4.08 -18.10 -26.37
CA ALA A 174 -4.34 -17.59 -25.03
C ALA A 174 -5.83 -17.63 -24.66
N GLU A 175 -6.72 -17.33 -25.60
CA GLU A 175 -8.18 -17.44 -25.41
C GLU A 175 -8.61 -18.89 -25.12
N LYS A 176 -8.08 -19.87 -25.86
CA LYS A 176 -8.33 -21.30 -25.62
C LYS A 176 -7.89 -21.73 -24.23
N LEU A 177 -6.72 -21.28 -23.79
CA LEU A 177 -6.18 -21.59 -22.46
C LEU A 177 -6.93 -20.85 -21.34
N SER A 178 -7.55 -19.71 -21.63
CA SER A 178 -8.38 -18.95 -20.68
C SER A 178 -9.76 -19.57 -20.48
N ASN A 179 -10.37 -20.13 -21.53
CA ASN A 179 -11.72 -20.72 -21.50
C ASN A 179 -11.76 -22.18 -21.01
N ASN A 180 -10.62 -22.84 -20.85
CA ASN A 180 -10.54 -24.24 -20.41
C ASN A 180 -10.35 -24.38 -18.89
N LYS A 181 -11.13 -23.62 -18.10
CA LYS A 181 -11.03 -23.53 -16.64
C LYS A 181 -12.23 -24.14 -15.94
#